data_AF-A0A5C4SVZ0-F1
#
_entry.id   AF-A0A5C4SVZ0-F1
#
_cell.length_a   1.000
_cell.length_b   1.000
_cell.length_c   1.000
_cell.angle_alpha   90.00
_cell.angle_beta   90.00
_cell.angle_gamma   90.00
#
_symmetry.space_group_name_H-M   'P 1'
#
loop_
_entity.id
_entity.type
_entity.pdbx_description
1 polymer ?
#
loop_
_entity_poly.entity_id
_entity_poly.type
_entity_poly.pdbx_seq_one_letter_code
_entity_poly.pdbx_strand_id
1 'polypeptide(L)' 'MEEIVRLKQTMLDVTHELISGCRFCVHIASDSDDRTPVHCVKYSGCAIPVQINTATCLSCQEYKRIGTRPNWPYTASGS' A
#
# COMPACT_ATOMS: atom_id res chain seq x y z
N MET A 1 6.49 24.11 14.04
CA MET A 1 7.07 22.75 13.96
C MET A 1 6.02 21.69 14.24
N GLU A 2 5.25 21.81 15.33
CA GLU A 2 4.15 20.88 15.67
C GLU A 2 3.07 20.77 14.59
N GLU A 3 2.71 21.86 13.92
CA GLU A 3 1.71 21.86 12.86
C GLU A 3 2.14 21.05 11.63
N ILE A 4 3.44 21.09 11.28
CA ILE A 4 4.00 20.31 10.17
C ILE A 4 3.96 18.82 10.51
N VAL A 5 4.31 18.45 11.74
CA VAL A 5 4.24 17.06 12.21
C VAL A 5 2.80 16.53 12.13
N ARG A 6 1.84 17.32 12.61
CA ARG A 6 0.41 16.98 12.49
C ARG A 6 -0.03 16.81 11.04
N LEU A 7 0.38 17.71 10.15
CA LEU A 7 0.04 17.64 8.73
C LEU A 7 0.59 16.36 8.09
N LYS A 8 1.84 16.01 8.39
CA LYS A 8 2.47 14.77 7.88
C LYS A 8 1.72 13.53 8.37
N GLN A 9 1.34 13.50 9.64
CA GLN A 9 0.55 12.39 10.18
C GLN A 9 -0.81 12.29 9.49
N THR A 10 -1.53 13.40 9.32
CA THR A 10 -2.81 13.42 8.60
C THR A 10 -2.65 12.93 7.15
N MET A 11 -1.58 13.31 6.46
CA MET A 11 -1.30 12.82 5.11
C MET A 11 -1.04 11.31 5.06
N LEU A 12 -0.37 10.77 6.09
CA LEU A 12 -0.16 9.34 6.23
C LEU A 12 -1.48 8.61 6.46
N ASP A 13 -2.33 9.12 7.35
CA ASP A 13 -3.66 8.53 7.64
C ASP A 13 -4.55 8.53 6.38
N VAL A 14 -4.57 9.64 5.63
CA VAL A 14 -5.28 9.72 4.33
C VAL A 14 -4.69 8.74 3.32
N THR A 15 -3.36 8.55 3.30
CA THR A 15 -2.72 7.55 2.45
C THR A 15 -3.22 6.16 2.80
N HIS A 16 -3.24 5.79 4.09
CA HIS A 16 -3.76 4.52 4.57
C HIS A 16 -5.18 4.25 4.05
N GLU A 17 -6.09 5.22 4.21
CA GLU A 17 -7.47 5.09 3.75
C GLU A 17 -7.56 4.93 2.22
N LEU A 18 -6.82 5.75 1.47
CA LEU A 18 -6.84 5.73 0.00
C LEU A 18 -6.42 4.39 -0.60
N ILE A 19 -5.38 3.76 -0.04
CA ILE A 19 -4.82 2.53 -0.60
C ILE A 19 -5.20 1.26 0.16
N SER A 20 -6.02 1.37 1.21
CA SER A 20 -6.58 0.26 2.01
C SER A 20 -7.18 -0.88 1.16
N GLY A 21 -7.73 -0.53 -0.01
CA GLY A 21 -8.32 -1.45 -0.97
C GLY A 21 -7.36 -2.13 -1.94
N CYS A 22 -6.10 -1.72 -1.98
CA CYS A 22 -5.14 -2.21 -2.96
C CYS A 22 -4.79 -3.68 -2.68
N ARG A 23 -4.89 -4.54 -3.71
CA ARG A 23 -4.62 -5.98 -3.57
C ARG A 23 -3.13 -6.32 -3.42
N PHE A 24 -2.25 -5.40 -3.77
CA PHE A 24 -0.81 -5.61 -3.82
C PHE A 24 -0.04 -4.90 -2.71
N CYS A 25 -0.64 -3.88 -2.08
CA CYS A 25 -0.02 -3.13 -1.01
C CYS A 25 -0.26 -3.93 0.31
N VAL A 26 0.83 -4.41 0.93
CA VAL A 26 0.83 -5.40 2.03
C VAL A 26 0.93 -4.72 3.39
N HIS A 27 1.67 -3.62 3.44
CA HIS A 27 1.91 -2.83 4.64
C HIS A 27 2.18 -1.38 4.26
N ILE A 28 1.88 -0.47 5.18
CA ILE A 28 2.23 0.95 5.08
C ILE A 28 2.93 1.31 6.38
N ALA A 29 4.16 1.79 6.28
CA ALA A 29 4.97 2.20 7.41
C ALA A 29 4.30 3.37 8.14
N SER A 30 4.42 3.39 9.47
CA SER A 30 3.83 4.43 10.32
C SER A 30 4.69 5.68 10.47
N ASP A 31 5.89 5.70 9.87
CA ASP A 31 6.78 6.86 9.90
C ASP A 31 6.33 7.90 8.86
N SER A 32 5.89 9.05 9.35
CA SER A 32 5.43 10.16 8.52
C SER A 32 6.54 10.85 7.72
N ASP A 33 7.82 10.57 8.04
CA ASP A 33 8.99 11.07 7.32
C ASP A 33 9.48 10.09 6.23
N ASP A 34 8.93 8.88 6.17
CA ASP A 34 9.28 7.89 5.14
C ASP A 34 8.77 8.34 3.76
N ARG A 35 9.69 8.40 2.79
CA ARG A 35 9.39 8.77 1.40
C ARG A 35 8.79 7.62 0.60
N THR A 36 8.98 6.39 1.05
CA THR A 36 8.53 5.15 0.41
C THR A 36 7.76 4.26 1.40
N PRO A 37 6.68 4.77 2.03
CA PRO A 37 6.05 4.09 3.14
C PRO A 37 5.31 2.81 2.73
N VAL A 38 5.05 2.59 1.44
CA VAL A 38 4.18 1.50 0.98
C VAL A 38 5.01 0.27 0.62
N HIS A 39 4.77 -0.84 1.31
CA HIS A 39 5.31 -2.15 0.95
C HIS A 39 4.37 -2.82 -0.05
N CYS A 40 4.83 -3.05 -1.27
CA CYS A 40 3.99 -3.54 -2.37
C CYS A 40 4.68 -4.66 -3.14
N VAL A 41 3.94 -5.73 -3.46
CA VAL A 41 4.49 -6.86 -4.24
C VAL A 41 4.37 -6.66 -5.75
N LYS A 42 3.55 -5.71 -6.22
CA LYS A 42 3.24 -5.50 -7.65
C LYS A 42 4.48 -5.31 -8.52
N TYR A 43 5.49 -4.62 -7.99
CA TYR A 43 6.69 -4.20 -8.71
C TYR A 43 7.93 -5.03 -8.38
N SER A 44 7.80 -6.02 -7.49
CA SER A 44 8.95 -6.76 -6.97
C SER A 44 9.49 -7.83 -7.91
N GLY A 45 8.73 -8.24 -8.93
CA GLY A 45 9.07 -9.37 -9.81
C GLY A 45 9.19 -10.72 -9.09
N CYS A 46 8.92 -10.78 -7.79
CA CYS A 46 9.06 -11.95 -6.92
C CYS A 46 7.99 -11.92 -5.80
N ALA A 47 8.10 -12.80 -4.80
CA ALA A 47 7.18 -12.84 -3.66
C ALA A 47 7.55 -11.86 -2.52
N ILE A 48 8.62 -11.08 -2.67
CA ILE A 48 9.15 -10.20 -1.62
C ILE A 48 8.62 -8.77 -1.84
N PRO A 49 7.90 -8.16 -0.89
CA PRO A 49 7.44 -6.78 -1.04
C PRO A 49 8.60 -5.79 -1.19
N VAL A 50 8.45 -4.82 -2.09
CA VAL A 50 9.36 -3.69 -2.24
C VAL A 50 8.73 -2.41 -1.67
N GLN A 51 9.56 -1.52 -1.15
CA GLN A 51 9.11 -0.21 -0.68
C GLN A 51 8.95 0.74 -1.86
N ILE A 52 7.79 1.39 -1.95
CA ILE A 52 7.44 2.36 -2.98
C ILE A 52 6.76 3.57 -2.34
N ASN A 53 6.80 4.71 -3.03
CA ASN A 53 6.04 5.87 -2.60
C ASN A 53 4.55 5.71 -2.95
N THR A 54 3.71 6.52 -2.29
CA THR A 54 2.25 6.49 -2.47
C THR A 54 1.83 6.75 -3.92
N ALA A 55 2.47 7.69 -4.60
CA ALA A 55 2.17 7.99 -6.00
C ALA A 55 2.40 6.76 -6.91
N THR A 56 3.43 5.96 -6.63
CA THR A 56 3.68 4.69 -7.31
C THR A 56 2.59 3.66 -7.00
N CYS A 57 2.17 3.42 -5.73
CA CYS A 57 1.06 2.48 -5.44
C CYS A 57 -0.24 2.94 -6.15
N LEU A 58 -0.51 4.26 -6.21
CA LEU A 58 -1.69 4.82 -6.89
C LEU A 58 -1.68 4.68 -8.42
N SER A 59 -0.51 4.57 -9.05
CA SER A 59 -0.40 4.49 -10.52
C SER A 59 -1.11 3.27 -11.12
N CYS A 60 -1.17 2.15 -10.39
CA CYS A 60 -1.80 0.92 -10.85
C CYS A 60 -3.33 0.91 -10.67
N GLN A 61 -3.89 1.85 -9.91
CA GLN A 61 -5.33 2.02 -9.67
C GLN A 61 -6.06 0.84 -9.00
N GLU A 62 -5.34 -0.16 -8.50
CA GLU A 62 -5.92 -1.37 -7.91
C GLU A 62 -6.69 -1.11 -6.62
N TYR A 63 -6.38 -0.01 -5.92
CA TYR A 63 -7.16 0.47 -4.78
C TYR A 63 -8.62 0.80 -5.14
N LYS A 64 -8.95 1.06 -6.41
CA LYS A 64 -10.33 1.33 -6.86
C LYS A 64 -11.17 0.05 -6.98
N ARG A 65 -10.57 -1.14 -6.89
CA ARG A 65 -11.28 -2.42 -7.07
C ARG A 65 -11.93 -2.94 -5.78
N ILE A 66 -12.13 -2.08 -4.78
CA ILE A 66 -12.89 -2.37 -3.57
C ILE A 66 -14.33 -2.71 -4.00
N GLY A 67 -14.73 -3.98 -3.85
CA GLY A 67 -16.06 -4.47 -4.24
C GLY A 67 -16.04 -5.67 -5.21
N THR A 68 -14.91 -5.97 -5.85
CA THR A 68 -14.78 -7.13 -6.76
C THR A 68 -13.70 -8.10 -6.30
N ARG A 69 -13.46 -8.24 -4.99
CA ARG A 69 -12.50 -9.24 -4.49
C ARG A 69 -12.96 -10.61 -5.00
N PRO A 70 -12.22 -11.28 -5.91
CA PRO A 70 -12.31 -12.72 -5.99
C PRO A 70 -11.85 -13.20 -4.62
N ASN A 71 -12.59 -14.11 -4.01
CA ASN A 71 -12.11 -14.82 -2.84
C ASN A 71 -10.75 -15.41 -3.21
N TRP A 72 -9.66 -14.90 -2.64
CA TRP A 72 -8.32 -15.43 -2.89
C TRP A 72 -8.10 -16.52 -1.86
N PRO A 73 -8.16 -17.82 -2.20
CA PRO A 73 -7.52 -18.81 -1.37
C PRO A 73 -6.04 -18.78 -1.74
N TYR A 74 -5.19 -18.51 -0.75
CA TYR A 74 -3.89 -19.17 -0.71
C TYR A 74 -4.17 -20.67 -0.54
N THR A 75 -4.51 -21.38 -1.61
CA THR A 75 -4.34 -22.83 -1.69
C THR A 75 -3.21 -23.07 -2.67
N ALA A 76 -2.02 -23.25 -2.10
CA ALA A 76 -0.92 -23.88 -2.79
C ALA A 76 -1.35 -25.32 -3.15
N SER A 77 -1.89 -25.53 -4.35
CA SER A 77 -1.86 -26.85 -4.97
C SER A 77 -0.49 -27.03 -5.59
N GLY A 78 0.44 -27.57 -4.80
CA GLY A 78 1.61 -28.25 -5.36
C GLY A 78 1.12 -29.47 -6.13
N SER A 79 1.49 -29.54 -7.40
CA SER A 79 1.45 -30.75 -8.22
C SER A 79 2.84 -31.38 -8.24
#